data_AF-A0A2K3LNZ3-F1
#
_entry.id   AF-A0A2K3LNZ3-F1
#
_cell.length_a   1.000
_cell.length_b   1.000
_cell.length_c   1.000
_cell.angle_alpha   90.00
_cell.angle_beta   90.00
_cell.angle_gamma   90.00
#
_symmetry.space_group_name_H-M   'P 1'
#
loop_
_entity.id
_entity.type
_entity.pdbx_description
1 polymer ?
#
loop_
_entity_poly.entity_id
_entity_poly.type
_entity_poly.pdbx_seq_one_letter_code
_entity_poly.pdbx_strand_id
1 'polypeptide(L)'
;AGIVEDLDVLVKEFVAADGEEKKAVFAKIEEEAGKLKGSSSRYGKIYVKAAKNYLAKGSDYAKNEIQRLERILEKSISPAKADEFTLKKNILSTYA
;
A
#
# COMPACT_ATOMS: atom_id res chain seq x y z
N ALA A 1 2.24 -8.45 -9.28
CA ALA A 1 0.90 -8.86 -8.79
C ALA A 1 0.47 -7.96 -7.63
N GLY A 2 -0.82 -7.62 -7.54
CA GLY A 2 -1.37 -6.80 -6.44
C GLY A 2 -1.43 -5.29 -6.71
N ILE A 3 -0.87 -4.82 -7.83
CA ILE A 3 -1.00 -3.42 -8.25
C ILE A 3 -2.36 -3.22 -8.91
N VAL A 4 -3.09 -2.21 -8.46
CA VAL A 4 -4.34 -1.74 -9.07
C VAL A 4 -4.02 -0.38 -9.68
N GLU A 5 -4.09 -0.27 -11.00
CA GLU A 5 -3.60 0.89 -11.76
C GLU A 5 -4.22 2.21 -11.28
N ASP A 6 -5.55 2.23 -11.10
CA ASP A 6 -6.26 3.42 -10.60
C ASP A 6 -5.78 3.85 -9.21
N LEU A 7 -5.47 2.90 -8.33
CA LEU A 7 -4.94 3.19 -7.01
C LEU A 7 -3.46 3.58 -7.06
N ASP A 8 -2.66 3.03 -7.98
CA ASP A 8 -1.25 3.39 -8.15
C ASP A 8 -1.08 4.86 -8.56
N VAL A 9 -1.92 5.34 -9.48
CA VAL A 9 -1.96 6.76 -9.87
C VAL A 9 -2.24 7.65 -8.67
N LEU A 10 -3.29 7.31 -7.90
CA LEU A 10 -3.64 8.06 -6.68
C LEU A 10 -2.53 8.00 -5.61
N VAL A 11 -1.80 6.90 -5.50
CA VAL A 11 -0.66 6.82 -4.56
C VAL A 11 0.47 7.77 -4.97
N LYS A 12 0.78 7.89 -6.26
CA LYS A 12 1.80 8.83 -6.73
C LYS A 12 1.43 10.28 -6.42
N GLU A 13 0.16 10.64 -6.66
CA GLU A 13 -0.40 11.93 -6.22
C GLU A 13 -0.29 12.10 -4.71
N PHE A 14 -0.65 11.06 -3.95
CA PHE A 14 -0.63 11.09 -2.49
C PHE A 14 0.78 11.27 -1.94
N VAL A 15 1.80 10.61 -2.49
CA VAL A 15 3.18 10.74 -2.02
C VAL A 15 3.72 12.14 -2.30
N ALA A 16 3.42 12.70 -3.48
CA ALA A 16 3.85 14.03 -3.91
C ALA A 16 3.16 15.18 -3.16
N ALA A 17 1.91 14.98 -2.73
CA ALA A 17 1.12 16.00 -2.03
C ALA A 17 1.64 16.28 -0.61
N ASP A 18 1.21 17.40 -0.01
CA ASP A 18 1.44 17.71 1.40
C ASP A 18 0.15 18.20 2.10
N GLY A 19 0.24 18.48 3.41
CA GLY A 19 -0.81 19.15 4.16
C GLY A 19 -2.23 18.61 3.94
N GLU A 20 -3.12 19.49 3.49
CA GLU A 20 -4.53 19.18 3.23
C GLU A 20 -4.73 18.41 1.92
N GLU A 21 -3.92 18.68 0.89
CA GLU A 21 -3.99 17.98 -0.40
C GLU A 21 -3.75 16.49 -0.19
N LYS A 22 -2.73 16.13 0.59
CA LYS A 22 -2.41 14.73 0.92
C LYS A 22 -3.59 14.02 1.63
N LYS A 23 -4.35 14.73 2.47
CA LYS A 23 -5.57 14.18 3.10
C LYS A 23 -6.71 14.02 2.10
N ALA A 24 -6.86 14.95 1.15
CA ALA A 24 -7.86 14.85 0.09
C ALA A 24 -7.57 13.67 -0.85
N VAL A 25 -6.31 13.46 -1.24
CA VAL A 25 -5.92 12.30 -2.06
C VAL A 25 -6.11 10.99 -1.28
N PHE A 26 -5.83 10.97 0.03
CA PHE A 26 -6.12 9.80 0.87
C PHE A 26 -7.61 9.43 0.85
N ALA A 27 -8.52 10.40 0.94
CA ALA A 27 -9.96 10.14 0.85
C ALA A 27 -10.36 9.54 -0.52
N LYS A 28 -9.74 10.00 -1.62
CA LYS A 28 -9.95 9.40 -2.96
C LYS A 28 -9.46 7.95 -3.01
N ILE A 29 -8.32 7.64 -2.40
CA ILE A 29 -7.82 6.26 -2.29
C ILE A 29 -8.83 5.38 -1.53
N GLU A 30 -9.42 5.88 -0.44
CA GLU A 30 -10.45 5.15 0.30
C GLU A 30 -11.69 4.89 -0.53
N GLU A 31 -12.16 5.90 -1.29
CA GLU A 31 -13.31 5.80 -2.16
C GLU A 31 -13.10 4.76 -3.28
N GLU A 32 -12.02 4.89 -4.05
CA GLU A 32 -11.73 3.97 -5.17
C GLU A 32 -11.46 2.55 -4.68
N ALA A 33 -10.75 2.39 -3.55
CA ALA A 33 -10.56 1.08 -2.94
C ALA A 33 -11.88 0.44 -2.50
N GLY A 34 -12.86 1.25 -2.06
CA GLY A 34 -14.20 0.80 -1.67
C GLY A 34 -15.04 0.27 -2.85
N LYS A 35 -14.76 0.71 -4.08
CA LYS A 35 -15.44 0.26 -5.31
C LYS A 35 -14.95 -1.12 -5.77
N LEU A 36 -13.77 -1.56 -5.32
CA LEU A 36 -13.16 -2.83 -5.74
C LEU A 36 -13.91 -4.05 -5.20
N LYS A 37 -14.07 -5.07 -6.05
CA LYS A 37 -14.74 -6.34 -5.74
C LYS A 37 -13.81 -7.53 -5.95
N GLY A 38 -14.21 -8.69 -5.41
CA GLY A 38 -13.44 -9.94 -5.55
C GLY A 38 -12.02 -9.82 -5.00
N SER A 39 -11.05 -10.41 -5.71
CA SER A 39 -9.64 -10.41 -5.32
C SER A 39 -9.05 -9.00 -5.18
N SER A 40 -9.49 -8.04 -5.99
CA SER A 40 -9.01 -6.64 -5.95
C SER A 40 -9.43 -5.91 -4.67
N SER A 41 -10.54 -6.30 -4.03
CA SER A 41 -10.96 -5.73 -2.74
C SER A 41 -9.90 -5.96 -1.65
N ARG A 42 -9.23 -7.11 -1.67
CA ARG A 42 -8.12 -7.40 -0.75
C ARG A 42 -6.95 -6.42 -0.97
N TYR A 43 -6.69 -6.05 -2.22
CA TYR A 43 -5.59 -5.15 -2.58
C TYR A 43 -5.92 -3.73 -2.16
N GLY A 44 -7.14 -3.25 -2.45
CA GLY A 44 -7.62 -1.93 -2.00
C GLY A 44 -7.47 -1.72 -0.50
N LYS A 45 -7.81 -2.74 0.32
CA LYS A 45 -7.60 -2.68 1.77
C LYS A 45 -6.14 -2.50 2.18
N ILE A 46 -5.19 -3.04 1.39
CA ILE A 46 -3.76 -2.90 1.66
C ILE A 46 -3.30 -1.49 1.28
N TYR A 47 -3.75 -0.94 0.15
CA TYR A 47 -3.52 0.46 -0.23
C TYR A 47 -3.98 1.43 0.86
N VAL A 48 -5.25 1.32 1.29
CA VAL A 48 -5.79 2.21 2.35
C VAL A 48 -4.97 2.11 3.65
N LYS A 49 -4.60 0.89 4.05
CA LYS A 49 -3.80 0.69 5.27
C LYS A 49 -2.38 1.25 5.13
N ALA A 50 -1.76 1.11 3.95
CA ALA A 50 -0.45 1.68 3.66
C ALA A 50 -0.49 3.21 3.70
N ALA A 51 -1.45 3.84 3.00
CA ALA A 51 -1.61 5.29 2.99
C ALA A 51 -1.90 5.85 4.40
N LYS A 52 -2.76 5.19 5.18
CA LYS A 52 -3.04 5.58 6.58
C LYS A 52 -1.79 5.54 7.45
N ASN A 53 -0.98 4.49 7.32
CA ASN A 53 0.28 4.40 8.06
C ASN A 53 1.31 5.43 7.59
N TYR A 54 1.36 5.72 6.28
CA TYR A 54 2.21 6.76 5.71
C TYR A 54 1.84 8.13 6.28
N LEU A 55 0.54 8.46 6.38
CA LEU A 55 0.06 9.69 7.05
C LEU A 55 0.50 9.77 8.51
N ALA A 56 0.40 8.66 9.25
CA ALA A 56 0.67 8.63 10.69
C ALA A 56 2.16 8.60 11.03
N LYS A 57 2.99 7.98 10.17
CA LYS A 57 4.41 7.68 10.46
C LYS A 57 5.39 8.41 9.56
N GLY A 58 4.91 9.12 8.55
CA GLY A 58 5.74 9.85 7.59
C GLY A 58 6.28 8.98 6.45
N SER A 59 7.09 9.61 5.59
CA SER A 59 7.57 9.04 4.33
C SER A 59 8.47 7.81 4.49
N ASP A 60 9.21 7.72 5.60
CA ASP A 60 10.08 6.57 5.86
C ASP A 60 9.32 5.27 6.14
N TYR A 61 8.00 5.35 6.41
CA TYR A 61 7.19 4.18 6.72
C TYR A 61 7.26 3.11 5.62
N ALA A 62 7.09 3.50 4.36
CA ALA A 62 7.03 2.55 3.25
C ALA A 62 8.35 1.78 3.14
N LYS A 63 9.47 2.51 3.13
CA LYS A 63 10.82 1.93 3.08
C LYS A 63 11.10 0.98 4.26
N ASN A 64 10.75 1.39 5.48
CA ASN A 64 10.97 0.58 6.67
C ASN A 64 10.13 -0.71 6.66
N GLU A 65 8.89 -0.63 6.19
CA GLU A 65 8.01 -1.79 6.11
C GLU A 65 8.43 -2.75 4.98
N ILE A 66 8.91 -2.24 3.84
CA ILE A 66 9.50 -3.06 2.77
C ILE A 66 10.67 -3.86 3.32
N GLN A 67 11.63 -3.22 4.00
CA GLN A 67 12.78 -3.91 4.59
C GLN A 67 12.35 -4.97 5.62
N ARG A 68 11.32 -4.68 6.43
CA ARG A 68 10.77 -5.65 7.38
C ARG A 68 10.19 -6.87 6.67
N LEU A 69 9.42 -6.66 5.59
CA LEU A 69 8.81 -7.73 4.80
C LEU A 69 9.88 -8.58 4.11
N GLU A 70 10.95 -7.99 3.60
CA GLU A 70 12.07 -8.72 2.99
C GLU A 70 12.74 -9.67 3.99
N ARG A 71 13.07 -9.19 5.20
CA ARG A 71 13.62 -10.05 6.27
C ARG A 71 12.68 -11.18 6.69
N ILE A 72 11.37 -11.03 6.49
CA ILE A 72 10.39 -12.09 6.79
C ILE A 72 10.33 -13.08 5.62
N LEU A 73 10.37 -12.60 4.38
CA LEU A 73 10.37 -13.42 3.17
C LEU A 73 11.63 -14.28 3.03
N GLU A 74 12.76 -13.85 3.60
CA GLU A 74 13.99 -14.65 3.68
C GLU A 74 13.90 -15.83 4.65
N LYS A 75 12.91 -15.85 5.55
CA LYS A 75 12.71 -16.94 6.51
C LYS A 75 11.86 -18.04 5.88
N SER A 76 11.98 -19.25 6.43
CA SER A 76 11.07 -20.34 6.09
C SER A 76 9.66 -20.02 6.60
N ILE A 77 8.77 -19.65 5.67
CA ILE A 77 7.36 -19.33 5.91
C ILE A 77 6.47 -20.14 4.95
N SER A 78 5.19 -20.27 5.29
CA SER A 78 4.26 -20.97 4.41
C SER A 78 4.06 -20.21 3.09
N PRO A 79 3.78 -20.91 1.97
CA PRO A 79 3.54 -20.28 0.67
C PRO A 79 2.46 -19.19 0.72
N ALA A 80 1.34 -19.44 1.42
CA ALA A 80 0.28 -18.46 1.58
C ALA A 80 0.73 -17.16 2.29
N LYS A 81 1.66 -17.25 3.25
CA LYS A 81 2.26 -16.07 3.91
C LYS A 81 3.22 -15.35 2.97
N ALA A 82 4.02 -16.11 2.21
CA ALA A 82 4.93 -15.54 1.22
C ALA A 82 4.16 -14.75 0.15
N ASP A 83 3.04 -15.27 -0.34
CA ASP A 83 2.17 -14.58 -1.30
C ASP A 83 1.61 -13.28 -0.72
N GLU A 84 1.12 -13.32 0.52
CA GLU A 84 0.57 -12.13 1.18
C GLU A 84 1.63 -11.05 1.41
N PHE A 85 2.83 -11.43 1.85
CA PHE A 85 3.91 -10.48 2.09
C PHE A 85 4.51 -9.94 0.78
N THR A 86 4.60 -10.77 -0.25
CA THR A 86 4.98 -10.32 -1.60
C THR A 86 3.98 -9.29 -2.11
N LEU A 87 2.68 -9.54 -1.94
CA LEU A 87 1.65 -8.61 -2.38
C LEU A 87 1.69 -7.29 -1.62
N LYS A 88 1.86 -7.33 -0.29
CA LYS A 88 2.05 -6.13 0.54
C LYS A 88 3.29 -5.36 0.13
N LYS A 89 4.41 -6.05 -0.13
CA LYS A 89 5.66 -5.42 -0.56
C LYS A 89 5.50 -4.69 -1.89
N ASN A 90 4.86 -5.33 -2.87
CA ASN A 90 4.63 -4.72 -4.18
C ASN A 90 3.80 -3.44 -4.05
N ILE A 91 2.72 -3.46 -3.26
CA ILE A 91 1.89 -2.26 -3.03
C ILE A 91 2.67 -1.20 -2.27
N LEU A 92 3.42 -1.55 -1.22
CA LEU A 92 4.24 -0.58 -0.47
C LEU A 92 5.33 0.06 -1.34
N SER A 93 5.82 -0.63 -2.36
CA SER A 93 6.83 -0.10 -3.28
C SER A 93 6.30 1.06 -4.13
N THR A 94 4.98 1.23 -4.24
CA THR A 94 4.39 2.40 -4.92
C THR A 94 4.44 3.67 -4.05
N TYR A 95 4.73 3.53 -2.75
CA TYR A 95 4.84 4.64 -1.79
C TYR A 95 6.29 5.06 -1.51
N ALA A 96 7.26 4.30 -2.03
CA ALA A 96 8.68 4.41 -1.68
C ALA A 96 9.50 5.16 -2.74
#